data_AF-A0A922DHA5-F1
#
_entry.id   AF-A0A922DHA5-F1
#
_cell.length_a   1.000
_cell.length_b   1.000
_cell.length_c   1.000
_cell.angle_alpha   90.00
_cell.angle_beta   90.00
_cell.angle_gamma   90.00
#
_symmetry.space_group_name_H-M   'P 1'
#
loop_
_entity.id
_entity.type
_entity.pdbx_description
1 polymer ?
#
loop_
_entity_poly.entity_id
_entity_poly.type
_entity_poly.pdbx_seq_one_letter_code
_entity_poly.pdbx_strand_id
1 'polypeptide(L)'
;MGPCGELRYPSYPQNNGTWSFSRIGEFQCYDKYMRTSLQATAEAIGKRDWGTSGPHDCGQYNQFLKDTGYFCKDGTWNSEYAEFFLEWYSGKLLEHGDRILLAARGIFQGTETKLSAKVAGIH
;
A
#
# COMPACT_ATOMS: atom_id res chain seq x y z
N MET A 1 -8.45 -5.08 -8.67
CA MET A 1 -8.59 -3.80 -7.96
C MET A 1 -8.25 -3.98 -6.50
N GLY A 2 -9.03 -4.77 -5.74
CA GLY A 2 -8.72 -5.04 -4.33
C GLY A 2 -9.97 -5.36 -3.50
N PRO A 3 -9.86 -5.28 -2.16
CA PRO A 3 -10.97 -5.55 -1.24
C PRO A 3 -12.18 -4.65 -1.55
N CYS A 4 -13.39 -5.21 -1.43
CA CYS A 4 -14.63 -4.49 -1.73
C CYS A 4 -14.71 -3.88 -3.16
N GLY A 5 -13.90 -4.39 -4.10
CA GLY A 5 -13.80 -3.87 -5.47
C GLY A 5 -12.99 -2.57 -5.58
N GLU A 6 -12.34 -2.13 -4.52
CA GLU A 6 -11.61 -0.86 -4.44
C GLU A 6 -10.13 -1.03 -4.80
N LEU A 7 -9.55 -0.03 -5.44
CA LEU A 7 -8.10 0.06 -5.65
C LEU A 7 -7.43 0.48 -4.34
N ARG A 8 -7.17 -0.49 -3.48
CA ARG A 8 -6.43 -0.30 -2.22
C ARG A 8 -5.91 -1.63 -1.68
N TYR A 9 -5.06 -1.51 -0.68
CA TYR A 9 -4.67 -2.62 0.18
C TYR A 9 -5.74 -2.91 1.26
N PRO A 10 -5.80 -4.15 1.80
CA PRO A 10 -6.68 -4.52 2.91
C PRO A 10 -6.14 -4.01 4.27
N SER A 11 -5.81 -2.72 4.40
CA SER A 11 -5.11 -2.16 5.58
C SER A 11 -5.96 -2.01 6.84
N TYR A 12 -7.29 -2.12 6.73
CA TYR A 12 -8.25 -1.98 7.84
C TYR A 12 -9.28 -3.13 7.86
N PRO A 13 -8.85 -4.39 8.05
CA PRO A 13 -9.76 -5.53 8.08
C PRO A 13 -10.63 -5.49 9.35
N GLN A 14 -11.94 -5.31 9.19
CA GLN A 14 -12.89 -5.32 10.32
C GLN A 14 -13.22 -6.74 10.83
N ASN A 15 -12.83 -7.77 10.09
CA ASN A 15 -13.11 -9.15 10.47
C ASN A 15 -12.52 -9.45 11.86
N ASN A 16 -13.32 -10.07 12.73
CA ASN A 16 -12.91 -10.54 14.05
C ASN A 16 -12.29 -9.46 14.95
N GLY A 17 -12.61 -8.18 14.74
CA GLY A 17 -12.07 -7.09 15.55
C GLY A 17 -10.59 -6.79 15.31
N THR A 18 -9.98 -7.31 14.23
CA THR A 18 -8.57 -7.04 13.88
C THR A 18 -8.30 -5.54 13.79
N TRP A 19 -9.25 -4.78 13.24
CA TRP A 19 -9.20 -3.32 13.20
C TRP A 19 -10.53 -2.69 13.60
N SER A 20 -10.44 -1.59 14.34
CA SER A 20 -11.56 -0.74 14.75
C SER A 20 -11.36 0.68 14.21
N PHE A 21 -12.43 1.29 13.71
CA PHE A 21 -12.42 2.71 13.37
C PHE A 21 -12.14 3.55 14.64
N SER A 22 -11.28 4.57 14.65
CA SER A 22 -10.53 5.25 13.58
C SER A 22 -9.02 5.00 13.71
N ARG A 23 -8.60 3.73 13.79
CA ARG A 23 -7.21 3.38 14.05
C ARG A 23 -6.36 3.31 12.77
N ILE A 24 -5.05 3.32 12.92
CA ILE A 24 -4.11 3.50 11.80
C ILE A 24 -4.10 2.38 10.75
N GLY A 25 -4.51 1.16 11.12
CA GLY A 25 -4.36 0.01 10.23
C GLY A 25 -2.90 -0.46 10.11
N GLU A 26 -2.59 -1.26 9.09
CA GLU A 26 -1.21 -1.72 8.84
C GLU A 26 -0.88 -1.81 7.35
N PHE A 27 0.41 -1.70 7.01
CA PHE A 27 0.92 -1.99 5.68
C PHE A 27 0.69 -3.47 5.31
N GLN A 28 0.25 -3.73 4.07
CA GLN A 28 -0.12 -5.07 3.60
C GLN A 28 0.80 -5.52 2.47
N CYS A 29 2.10 -5.65 2.77
CA CYS A 29 3.13 -5.99 1.79
C CYS A 29 4.10 -7.09 2.27
N TYR A 30 3.66 -7.92 3.21
CA TYR A 30 4.49 -8.97 3.82
C TYR A 30 4.31 -10.34 3.15
N ASP A 31 3.72 -10.44 1.97
CA ASP A 31 3.81 -11.68 1.20
C ASP A 31 5.18 -11.80 0.51
N LYS A 32 5.54 -13.02 0.09
CA LYS A 32 6.86 -13.29 -0.50
C LYS A 32 7.13 -12.51 -1.78
N TYR A 33 6.10 -12.19 -2.57
CA TYR A 33 6.27 -11.49 -3.86
C TYR A 33 6.50 -10.00 -3.63
N MET A 34 5.71 -9.38 -2.74
CA MET A 34 5.92 -7.98 -2.36
C MET A 34 7.29 -7.77 -1.70
N ARG A 35 7.72 -8.66 -0.79
CA ARG A 35 9.07 -8.59 -0.21
C ARG A 35 10.18 -8.69 -1.26
N THR A 36 10.05 -9.63 -2.21
CA THR A 36 11.02 -9.77 -3.31
C THR A 36 11.05 -8.51 -4.17
N SER A 37 9.88 -7.92 -4.45
CA SER A 37 9.79 -6.67 -5.22
C SER A 37 10.41 -5.48 -4.48
N LEU A 38 10.20 -5.36 -3.17
CA LEU A 38 10.82 -4.33 -2.35
C LEU A 38 12.34 -4.45 -2.38
N GLN A 39 12.84 -5.67 -2.16
CA GLN A 39 14.27 -5.96 -2.20
C GLN A 39 14.90 -5.59 -3.54
N ALA A 40 14.29 -6.01 -4.66
CA ALA A 40 14.78 -5.66 -5.98
C ALA A 40 14.80 -4.14 -6.24
N THR A 41 13.78 -3.41 -5.74
CA THR A 41 13.71 -1.96 -5.89
C THR A 41 14.82 -1.27 -5.08
N ALA A 42 15.08 -1.74 -3.87
CA ALA A 42 16.14 -1.23 -3.02
C ALA A 42 17.55 -1.52 -3.59
N GLU A 43 17.74 -2.71 -4.17
CA GLU A 43 18.98 -3.08 -4.86
C GLU A 43 19.25 -2.22 -6.10
N ALA A 44 18.21 -1.88 -6.86
CA ALA A 44 18.33 -1.06 -8.07
C ALA A 44 18.85 0.36 -7.78
N ILE A 45 18.58 0.90 -6.59
CA ILE A 45 19.08 2.21 -6.15
C ILE A 45 20.34 2.13 -5.28
N GLY A 46 20.94 0.93 -5.15
CA GLY A 46 22.14 0.71 -4.35
C GLY A 46 21.94 0.74 -2.82
N LYS A 47 20.69 0.74 -2.34
CA LYS A 47 20.33 0.81 -0.92
C LYS A 47 19.81 -0.55 -0.41
N ARG A 48 20.61 -1.61 -0.55
CA ARG A 48 20.18 -3.00 -0.29
C ARG A 48 19.46 -3.20 1.05
N ASP A 49 19.94 -2.55 2.11
CA ASP A 49 19.39 -2.69 3.46
C ASP A 49 17.95 -2.19 3.58
N TRP A 50 17.52 -1.25 2.72
CA TRP A 50 16.15 -0.74 2.67
C TRP A 50 15.16 -1.79 2.13
N GLY A 51 15.67 -2.84 1.48
CA GLY A 51 14.87 -3.90 0.89
C GLY A 51 14.45 -5.02 1.85
N THR A 52 14.98 -5.00 3.08
CA THR A 52 14.91 -6.14 4.02
C THR A 52 13.55 -6.32 4.67
N SER A 53 12.85 -5.23 4.98
CA SER A 53 11.50 -5.22 5.55
C SER A 53 10.80 -3.89 5.26
N GLY A 54 9.51 -3.78 5.63
CA GLY A 54 8.86 -2.47 5.77
C GLY A 54 9.39 -1.70 6.99
N PRO A 55 8.92 -0.46 7.23
CA PRO A 55 9.29 0.31 8.41
C PRO A 55 8.88 -0.43 9.69
N HIS A 56 9.75 -0.39 10.70
CA HIS A 56 9.66 -1.26 11.88
C HIS A 56 8.88 -0.62 13.05
N ASP A 57 8.64 0.69 12.98
CA ASP A 57 8.04 1.51 14.02
C ASP A 57 6.62 1.99 13.67
N CYS A 58 5.97 1.35 12.68
CA CYS A 58 4.62 1.66 12.21
C CYS A 58 3.51 1.41 13.22
N GLY A 59 3.78 0.64 14.28
CA GLY A 59 2.75 0.21 15.21
C GLY A 59 1.92 -0.96 14.69
N GLN A 60 0.67 -1.03 15.15
CA GLN A 60 -0.29 -2.11 14.90
C GLN A 60 -1.68 -1.56 14.54
N TYR A 61 -2.54 -2.40 13.97
CA TYR A 61 -3.88 -2.03 13.45
C TYR A 61 -4.66 -1.06 14.34
N ASN A 62 -4.72 -1.32 15.65
CA ASN A 62 -5.58 -0.63 16.60
C ASN A 62 -4.92 0.51 17.41
N GLN A 63 -3.81 1.06 16.92
CA GLN A 63 -3.14 2.21 17.55
C GLN A 63 -3.56 3.56 16.96
N PHE A 64 -3.33 4.65 17.69
CA PHE A 64 -3.42 6.00 17.15
C PHE A 64 -2.07 6.43 16.57
N LEU A 65 -2.09 7.34 15.59
CA LEU A 65 -0.88 7.88 14.95
C LEU A 65 0.18 8.34 15.95
N LYS A 66 -0.25 9.10 16.96
CA LYS A 66 0.60 9.67 18.02
C LYS A 66 1.29 8.63 18.89
N ASP A 67 0.79 7.39 18.92
CA ASP A 67 1.30 6.29 19.75
C ASP A 67 2.32 5.42 18.99
N THR A 68 2.70 5.81 17.76
CA THR A 68 3.66 5.09 16.91
C THR A 68 4.95 5.88 16.75
N GLY A 69 6.08 5.21 16.50
CA GLY A 69 7.32 5.90 16.15
C GLY A 69 7.29 6.45 14.72
N TYR A 70 6.61 5.74 13.82
CA TYR A 70 6.53 6.11 12.42
C TYR A 70 5.62 7.31 12.17
N PHE A 71 4.36 7.25 12.61
CA PHE A 71 3.31 8.22 12.21
C PHE A 71 3.10 9.37 13.19
N CYS A 72 3.80 9.41 14.32
CA CYS A 72 3.64 10.51 15.27
C CYS A 72 4.20 11.83 14.70
N LYS A 73 3.91 12.93 15.40
CA LYS A 73 4.54 14.21 15.09
C LYS A 73 6.05 14.06 15.23
N ASP A 74 6.79 14.47 14.20
CA ASP A 74 8.25 14.30 14.10
C ASP A 74 8.72 12.83 14.06
N GLY A 75 7.81 11.90 13.71
CA GLY A 75 8.11 10.49 13.49
C GLY A 75 8.89 10.22 12.19
N THR A 76 9.26 8.96 11.97
CA THR A 76 10.15 8.56 10.87
C THR A 76 9.49 8.58 9.48
N TRP A 77 8.20 8.90 9.39
CA TRP A 77 7.42 8.98 8.16
C TRP A 77 7.96 9.94 7.10
N ASN A 78 8.80 10.91 7.48
CA ASN A 78 9.42 11.89 6.58
C ASN A 78 10.91 11.65 6.30
N SER A 79 11.44 10.48 6.68
CA SER A 79 12.82 10.09 6.37
C SER A 79 12.99 9.68 4.90
N GLU A 80 14.22 9.70 4.39
CA GLU A 80 14.53 9.22 3.03
C GLU A 80 14.08 7.77 2.79
N TYR A 81 14.21 6.93 3.82
CA TYR A 81 13.75 5.54 3.75
C TYR A 81 12.22 5.46 3.67
N ALA A 82 11.52 6.28 4.46
CA ALA A 82 10.06 6.33 4.43
C ALA A 82 9.54 6.82 3.08
N GLU A 83 10.17 7.83 2.47
CA GLU A 83 9.87 8.31 1.12
C GLU A 83 10.02 7.17 0.11
N PHE A 84 11.18 6.50 0.09
CA PHE A 84 11.42 5.32 -0.76
C PHE A 84 10.35 4.23 -0.58
N PHE A 85 10.05 3.86 0.66
CA PHE A 85 9.11 2.78 0.95
C PHE A 85 7.69 3.16 0.53
N LEU A 86 7.24 4.40 0.82
CA LEU A 86 5.91 4.87 0.47
C LEU A 86 5.74 5.05 -1.04
N GLU A 87 6.77 5.55 -1.74
CA GLU A 87 6.79 5.59 -3.21
C GLU A 87 6.67 4.19 -3.81
N TRP A 88 7.46 3.23 -3.32
CA TRP A 88 7.36 1.85 -3.77
C TRP A 88 5.97 1.26 -3.49
N TYR A 89 5.47 1.38 -2.25
CA TYR A 89 4.22 0.76 -1.81
C TYR A 89 3.00 1.32 -2.57
N SER A 90 2.93 2.65 -2.73
CA SER A 90 1.88 3.31 -3.50
C SER A 90 2.03 3.06 -5.00
N GLY A 91 3.26 3.06 -5.52
CA GLY A 91 3.58 2.74 -6.91
C GLY A 91 3.09 1.34 -7.32
N LYS A 92 3.27 0.33 -6.46
CA LYS A 92 2.76 -1.03 -6.72
C LYS A 92 1.25 -1.09 -6.85
N LEU A 93 0.52 -0.25 -6.12
CA LEU A 93 -0.93 -0.16 -6.23
C LEU A 93 -1.36 0.51 -7.54
N LEU A 94 -0.66 1.57 -7.95
CA LEU A 94 -0.90 2.25 -9.23
C LEU A 94 -0.63 1.32 -10.41
N GLU A 95 0.52 0.63 -10.42
CA GLU A 95 0.86 -0.36 -11.44
C GLU A 95 -0.17 -1.50 -11.52
N HIS A 96 -0.71 -1.95 -10.36
CA HIS A 96 -1.77 -2.94 -10.33
C HIS A 96 -3.05 -2.43 -11.00
N GLY A 97 -3.46 -1.20 -10.68
CA GLY A 97 -4.60 -0.55 -11.31
C GLY A 97 -4.43 -0.42 -12.81
N ASP A 98 -3.28 0.06 -13.27
CA ASP A 98 -2.96 0.25 -14.68
C ASP A 98 -3.02 -1.07 -15.46
N ARG A 99 -2.35 -2.13 -14.98
CA ARG A 99 -2.39 -3.45 -15.65
C ARG A 99 -3.81 -3.98 -15.83
N ILE A 100 -4.67 -3.84 -14.82
CA ILE A 100 -6.07 -4.31 -14.90
C ILE A 100 -6.88 -3.44 -15.86
N LEU A 101 -6.75 -2.12 -15.77
CA LEU A 101 -7.49 -1.20 -16.62
C LEU A 101 -7.07 -1.30 -18.09
N LEU A 102 -5.78 -1.51 -18.37
CA LEU A 102 -5.28 -1.79 -19.72
C LEU A 102 -5.87 -3.08 -20.28
N ALA A 103 -5.90 -4.17 -19.49
CA ALA A 103 -6.51 -5.42 -19.92
C ALA A 103 -8.02 -5.25 -20.20
N ALA A 104 -8.75 -4.56 -19.31
CA ALA A 104 -10.17 -4.27 -19.51
C ALA A 104 -10.39 -3.42 -20.76
N ARG A 105 -9.58 -2.38 -20.97
CA ARG A 105 -9.64 -1.53 -22.17
C ARG A 105 -9.45 -2.32 -23.45
N GLY A 106 -8.53 -3.29 -23.47
CA GLY A 106 -8.34 -4.17 -24.63
C GLY A 106 -9.58 -5.02 -24.94
N ILE A 107 -10.25 -5.56 -23.92
CA ILE A 107 -11.45 -6.39 -24.08
C ILE A 107 -12.64 -5.56 -24.57
N PHE A 108 -12.85 -4.37 -24.01
CA PHE A 108 -13.96 -3.49 -24.35
C PHE A 108 -13.63 -2.51 -25.49
N GLN A 109 -12.54 -2.76 -26.21
CA GLN A 109 -12.15 -1.91 -27.33
C GLN A 109 -13.22 -1.97 -28.43
N GLY A 110 -13.72 -0.80 -28.86
CA GLY A 110 -14.73 -0.69 -29.91
C GLY A 110 -16.18 -0.81 -29.42
N THR A 111 -16.42 -0.90 -28.10
CA THR A 111 -17.77 -0.81 -27.51
C THR A 111 -18.02 0.60 -26.95
N GLU A 112 -19.29 0.91 -26.66
CA GLU A 112 -19.68 2.14 -25.94
C GLU A 112 -19.55 2.01 -24.40
N THR A 113 -18.91 0.94 -23.91
CA THR A 113 -18.81 0.64 -22.49
C THR A 113 -17.88 1.63 -21.78
N LYS A 114 -18.36 2.25 -20.71
CA LYS A 114 -17.53 3.08 -19.83
C LYS A 114 -16.84 2.22 -18.78
N LEU A 115 -15.51 2.34 -18.70
CA LEU A 115 -14.71 1.70 -17.65
C LEU A 115 -14.52 2.65 -16.48
N SER A 116 -14.62 2.12 -15.27
CA SER A 116 -14.38 2.85 -14.03
C SER A 116 -13.64 1.98 -13.02
N ALA A 117 -12.92 2.65 -12.11
CA ALA A 117 -12.27 2.05 -10.96
C ALA A 117 -12.82 2.73 -9.70
N LYS A 118 -13.06 1.94 -8.65
CA LYS A 118 -13.45 2.47 -7.35
C LYS A 118 -12.20 2.74 -6.52
N VAL A 119 -12.09 3.93 -5.93
CA VAL A 119 -11.05 4.27 -4.94
C VAL A 119 -11.71 4.37 -3.57
N ALA A 120 -11.05 3.86 -2.53
CA ALA A 120 -11.60 3.90 -1.19
C ALA A 120 -11.53 5.30 -0.57
N GLY A 121 -12.58 5.70 0.15
CA GLY A 121 -12.60 6.96 0.91
C GLY A 121 -12.01 6.78 2.31
N ILE A 122 -10.72 7.07 2.47
CA ILE A 122 -10.02 7.09 3.76
C ILE A 122 -10.09 8.53 4.30
N HIS A 123 -10.85 8.76 5.37
CA HIS A 123 -11.22 10.07 5.90
C HIS A 123 -11.03 10.15 7.42
#